data_AF-A0A925JRI3-F1
#
_entry.id   AF-A0A925JRI3-F1
#
_cell.length_a   1.000
_cell.length_b   1.000
_cell.length_c   1.000
_cell.angle_alpha   90.00
_cell.angle_beta   90.00
_cell.angle_gamma   90.00
#
_symmetry.space_group_name_H-M   'P 1'
#
loop_
_entity.id
_entity.type
_entity.pdbx_description
1 polymer ?
#
loop_
_entity_poly.entity_id
_entity_poly.type
_entity_poly.pdbx_seq_one_letter_code
_entity_poly.pdbx_strand_id
1 'polypeptide(L)'
;MKRLIPALVVTALLAAAPTVSKTGFDAERLTRARTRMEALATKGEIPGAVMLLARRGQIVFHEAVGYQDLETRKPMQKDSIFQIMSMTKP
;
A
#
# COMPACT_ATOMS: atom_id res chain seq x y z
N MET A 1 28.48 -34.69 23.89
CA MET A 1 27.01 -34.51 23.96
C MET A 1 26.61 -33.51 22.90
N LYS A 2 25.80 -33.95 21.93
CA LYS A 2 25.45 -33.26 20.68
C LYS A 2 24.40 -32.18 20.99
N ARG A 3 24.66 -30.92 20.68
CA ARG A 3 23.62 -29.89 20.54
C ARG A 3 23.69 -29.33 19.13
N LEU A 4 22.94 -29.99 18.25
CA LEU A 4 22.62 -29.55 16.91
C LEU A 4 21.62 -28.39 17.02
N ILE A 5 22.02 -27.20 16.62
CA ILE A 5 21.13 -26.06 16.38
C ILE A 5 20.70 -26.19 14.91
N PRO A 6 19.41 -26.30 14.57
CA PRO A 6 19.01 -26.31 13.18
C PRO A 6 19.14 -24.89 12.65
N ALA A 7 19.96 -24.72 11.60
CA ALA A 7 20.04 -23.49 10.84
C ALA A 7 18.66 -23.20 10.24
N LEU A 8 18.05 -22.09 10.65
CA LEU A 8 16.84 -21.55 10.04
C LEU A 8 17.22 -21.00 8.66
N VAL A 9 17.08 -21.83 7.63
CA VAL A 9 17.21 -21.40 6.24
C VAL A 9 15.95 -20.62 5.88
N VAL A 10 16.03 -19.29 5.97
CA VAL A 10 15.00 -18.40 5.42
C VAL A 10 15.27 -18.28 3.92
N THR A 11 14.64 -19.15 3.13
CA THR A 11 14.61 -18.99 1.67
C THR A 11 13.70 -17.80 1.36
N ALA A 12 14.30 -16.64 1.12
CA ALA A 12 13.59 -15.47 0.61
C ALA A 12 13.10 -15.77 -0.80
N LEU A 13 11.81 -16.08 -0.95
CA LEU A 13 11.14 -16.13 -2.23
C LEU A 13 11.02 -14.68 -2.75
N LEU A 14 11.97 -14.28 -3.59
CA LEU A 14 11.94 -12.99 -4.26
C LEU A 14 10.84 -13.02 -5.32
N ALA A 15 9.59 -12.73 -4.90
CA ALA A 15 8.53 -12.42 -5.83
C ALA A 15 8.99 -11.19 -6.64
N ALA A 16 9.27 -11.38 -7.92
CA ALA A 16 9.65 -10.30 -8.82
C ALA A 16 8.48 -9.31 -8.92
N ALA A 17 8.50 -8.27 -8.09
CA ALA A 17 7.56 -7.17 -8.19
C ALA A 17 7.69 -6.56 -9.60
N PRO A 18 6.59 -6.35 -10.33
CA PRO A 18 6.67 -5.74 -11.65
C PRO A 18 7.31 -4.36 -11.51
N THR A 19 8.42 -4.14 -12.20
CA THR A 19 9.00 -2.80 -12.34
C THR A 19 7.96 -1.91 -12.99
N VAL A 20 7.55 -0.84 -12.31
CA VAL A 20 6.53 0.15 -12.73
C VAL A 20 6.69 0.57 -14.20
N SER A 21 7.92 0.66 -14.70
CA SER A 21 8.23 1.03 -16.09
C SER A 21 7.64 0.05 -17.13
N LYS A 22 7.53 -1.25 -16.83
CA LYS A 22 6.97 -2.25 -17.76
C LYS A 22 5.46 -2.13 -17.94
N THR A 23 4.78 -1.46 -17.01
CA THR A 23 3.33 -1.30 -17.05
C THR A 23 2.91 0.04 -17.66
N GLY A 24 3.85 0.81 -18.21
CA GLY A 24 3.58 2.08 -18.90
C GLY A 24 3.14 3.21 -17.99
N PHE A 25 3.39 3.09 -16.69
CA PHE A 25 3.20 4.19 -15.74
C PHE A 25 4.53 4.92 -15.50
N ASP A 26 4.41 6.23 -15.31
CA ASP A 26 5.51 7.10 -14.91
C ASP A 26 5.65 7.04 -13.38
N ALA A 27 6.80 6.53 -12.92
CA ALA A 27 7.11 6.36 -11.50
C ALA A 27 7.15 7.70 -10.74
N GLU A 28 7.58 8.79 -11.38
CA GLU A 28 7.58 10.10 -10.75
C GLU A 28 6.16 10.61 -10.55
N ARG A 29 5.25 10.37 -11.51
CA ARG A 29 3.84 10.74 -11.36
C ARG A 29 3.16 9.97 -10.24
N LEU A 30 3.45 8.69 -10.10
CA LEU A 30 2.95 7.87 -8.99
C LEU A 30 3.47 8.38 -7.63
N THR A 31 4.75 8.74 -7.57
CA THR A 31 5.33 9.35 -6.36
C THR A 31 4.61 10.66 -6.03
N ARG A 32 4.36 11.54 -7.02
CA ARG A 32 3.60 12.78 -6.80
C ARG A 32 2.17 12.52 -6.33
N ALA A 33 1.51 11.48 -6.83
CA ALA A 33 0.17 11.10 -6.38
C ALA A 33 0.19 10.71 -4.89
N ARG A 34 1.17 9.89 -4.47
CA ARG A 34 1.37 9.59 -3.04
C ARG A 34 1.59 10.85 -2.21
N THR A 35 2.55 11.70 -2.60
CA THR A 35 2.88 12.93 -1.88
C THR A 35 1.66 13.84 -1.72
N ARG A 36 0.82 13.95 -2.75
CA ARG A 36 -0.41 14.75 -2.68
C ARG A 36 -1.38 14.19 -1.64
N MET A 37 -1.62 12.88 -1.63
CA MET A 37 -2.54 12.27 -0.65
C MET A 37 -1.99 12.36 0.78
N GLU A 38 -0.68 12.17 0.96
CA GLU A 38 0.00 12.37 2.24
C GLU A 38 -0.17 13.81 2.74
N ALA A 39 -0.06 14.80 1.86
CA ALA A 39 -0.25 16.21 2.19
C ALA A 39 -1.70 16.49 2.63
N LEU A 40 -2.71 15.90 1.97
CA LEU A 40 -4.11 16.03 2.39
C LEU A 40 -4.34 15.43 3.79
N ALA A 41 -3.74 14.27 4.06
CA ALA A 41 -3.82 13.63 5.37
C ALA A 41 -3.12 14.48 6.46
N THR A 42 -1.94 15.00 6.16
CA THR A 42 -1.16 15.85 7.08
C THR A 42 -1.87 17.15 7.39
N LYS A 43 -2.58 17.74 6.41
CA LYS A 43 -3.40 18.94 6.60
C LYS A 43 -4.71 18.69 7.34
N GLY A 44 -5.07 17.43 7.60
CA GLY A 44 -6.34 17.06 8.23
C GLY A 44 -7.55 17.23 7.32
N GLU A 45 -7.36 17.38 6.00
CA GLU A 45 -8.46 17.44 5.03
C GLU A 45 -9.11 16.07 4.86
N ILE A 46 -8.33 15.00 5.05
CA ILE A 46 -8.79 13.61 5.15
C ILE A 46 -8.08 12.91 6.32
N PRO A 47 -8.67 11.89 6.96
CA PRO A 47 -7.96 11.11 7.99
C PRO A 47 -6.81 10.28 7.40
N GLY A 48 -7.03 9.73 6.22
CA GLY A 48 -6.10 8.86 5.50
C GLY A 48 -6.74 8.33 4.22
N ALA A 49 -5.97 7.59 3.43
CA ALA A 49 -6.44 7.00 2.17
C ALA A 49 -5.65 5.76 1.79
N VAL A 50 -6.29 4.89 1.00
CA VAL A 50 -5.65 3.79 0.28
C VAL A 50 -5.83 4.01 -1.21
N MET A 51 -4.74 3.90 -1.96
CA MET A 51 -4.72 4.03 -3.42
C MET A 51 -4.24 2.72 -4.03
N LEU A 52 -5.01 2.18 -4.97
CA LEU A 52 -4.63 1.00 -5.76
C LEU A 52 -4.80 1.30 -7.24
N LEU A 53 -3.72 1.14 -8.01
CA LEU A 53 -3.75 1.15 -9.47
C LEU A 53 -3.31 -0.21 -9.97
N ALA A 54 -4.10 -0.76 -10.88
CA ALA A 54 -3.79 -1.98 -11.59
C ALA A 54 -3.97 -1.80 -13.09
N ARG A 55 -3.13 -2.46 -13.88
CA ARG A 55 -3.22 -2.48 -15.34
C ARG A 55 -2.93 -3.88 -15.84
N ARG A 56 -3.82 -4.40 -16.71
CA ARG A 56 -3.72 -5.75 -17.29
C ARG A 56 -3.51 -6.83 -16.21
N GLY A 57 -4.30 -6.76 -15.13
CA GLY A 57 -4.26 -7.73 -14.03
C GLY A 57 -3.04 -7.62 -13.10
N GLN A 58 -2.17 -6.62 -13.28
CA GLN A 58 -1.01 -6.40 -12.43
C GLN A 58 -1.20 -5.13 -11.59
N ILE A 59 -0.99 -5.24 -10.27
CA ILE A 59 -0.93 -4.09 -9.38
C ILE A 59 0.39 -3.36 -9.63
N VAL A 60 0.32 -2.07 -9.92
CA VAL A 60 1.48 -1.23 -10.27
C VAL A 60 1.79 -0.21 -9.19
N PHE A 61 0.80 0.10 -8.37
CA PHE A 61 0.88 1.05 -7.27
C PHE A 61 -0.17 0.68 -6.24
N HIS A 62 0.25 0.50 -4.99
CA HIS A 62 -0.65 0.22 -3.88
C HIS A 62 -0.06 0.86 -2.64
N GLU A 63 -0.68 1.93 -2.16
CA GLU A 63 -0.15 2.73 -1.05
C GLU A 63 -1.25 3.11 -0.08
N ALA A 64 -0.85 3.27 1.19
CA ALA A 64 -1.70 3.77 2.26
C ALA A 64 -1.01 4.97 2.91
N VAL A 65 -1.79 5.99 3.27
CA VAL A 65 -1.33 7.23 3.91
C VAL A 65 -2.29 7.64 5.03
N GLY A 66 -1.77 8.34 6.04
CA GLY A 66 -2.56 8.81 7.19
C GLY A 66 -3.00 7.69 8.13
N TYR A 67 -4.13 7.92 8.81
CA TYR A 67 -4.62 7.08 9.89
C TYR A 67 -5.99 6.46 9.55
N GLN A 68 -6.15 5.19 9.95
CA GLN A 68 -7.45 4.51 9.95
C GLN A 68 -8.34 5.02 11.08
N ASP A 69 -7.73 5.43 12.20
CA ASP A 69 -8.41 5.92 13.39
C ASP A 69 -7.61 7.10 13.95
N LEU A 70 -8.26 8.26 14.06
CA LEU A 70 -7.62 9.51 14.48
C LEU A 70 -7.38 9.58 16.00
N GLU A 71 -8.24 8.96 16.80
CA GLU A 71 -8.15 9.01 18.27
C GLU A 71 -6.97 8.18 18.76
N THR A 72 -6.86 6.95 18.26
CA THR A 72 -5.78 6.02 18.57
C THR A 72 -4.53 6.22 17.71
N ARG A 73 -4.62 7.08 16.69
CA ARG A 73 -3.59 7.26 15.65
C ARG A 73 -3.17 5.94 15.00
N LYS A 74 -4.14 5.03 14.81
CA LYS A 74 -3.87 3.76 14.14
C LYS A 74 -3.51 4.02 12.67
N PRO A 75 -2.33 3.60 12.18
CA PRO A 75 -1.93 3.86 10.80
C PRO A 75 -2.84 3.15 9.80
N MET A 76 -3.12 3.81 8.68
CA MET A 76 -3.88 3.22 7.57
C MET A 76 -3.12 2.03 6.97
N GLN A 77 -3.81 0.91 6.75
CA GLN A 77 -3.24 -0.27 6.10
C GLN A 77 -3.79 -0.43 4.69
N LYS A 78 -3.03 -1.12 3.84
CA LYS A 78 -3.39 -1.38 2.44
C LYS A 78 -4.66 -2.23 2.28
N ASP A 79 -5.01 -2.97 3.32
CA ASP A 79 -6.16 -3.87 3.44
C ASP A 79 -7.20 -3.38 4.48
N SER A 80 -7.08 -2.12 4.94
CA SER A 80 -8.10 -1.51 5.79
C SER A 80 -9.48 -1.56 5.12
N ILE A 81 -10.52 -1.90 5.89
CA ILE A 81 -11.89 -2.00 5.40
C ILE A 81 -12.57 -0.63 5.47
N PHE A 82 -13.24 -0.24 4.38
CA PHE A 82 -13.95 1.03 4.25
C PHE A 82 -15.44 0.81 3.98
N GLN A 83 -16.27 1.71 4.51
CA GLN A 83 -17.66 1.83 4.09
C GLN A 83 -17.73 2.66 2.80
N ILE A 84 -17.95 2.00 1.67
CA ILE A 84 -17.92 2.65 0.33
C ILE A 84 -19.25 3.30 -0.08
N MET A 85 -20.28 3.22 0.77
CA MET A 85 -21.59 3.86 0.59
C MET A 85 -22.20 3.57 -0.79
N SER A 86 -22.61 4.60 -1.53
CA SER A 86 -23.28 4.44 -2.84
C SER A 86 -22.44 3.71 -3.89
N MET A 87 -21.13 3.49 -3.68
CA MET A 87 -20.31 2.66 -4.56
C MET A 87 -20.68 1.16 -4.50
N THR A 88 -21.53 0.74 -3.57
CA THR A 88 -22.09 -0.63 -3.57
C THR A 88 -23.12 -0.84 -4.67
N LYS A 89 -23.61 0.22 -5.33
CA LYS A 89 -24.58 0.12 -6.42
C LYS A 89 -23.87 -0.31 -7.71
N PRO A 90 -24.46 -1.22 -8.50
CA PRO A 90 -23.89 -1.72 -9.74
C PRO A 90 -23.94 -0.68 -10.87
#